data_AF-A0A6I8SRT4-F1
#
_entry.id   AF-A0A6I8SRT4-F1
#
_cell.length_a   1.000
_cell.length_b   1.000
_cell.length_c   1.000
_cell.angle_alpha   90.00
_cell.angle_beta   90.00
_cell.angle_gamma   90.00
#
_symmetry.space_group_name_H-M   'P 1'
#
loop_
_entity.id
_entity.type
_entity.pdbx_description
1 polymer ?
#
loop_
_entity_poly.entity_id
_entity_poly.type
_entity_poly.pdbx_seq_one_letter_code
_entity_poly.pdbx_strand_id
1 'polypeptide(L)'
;MDQLQFSTSLINDPCGIVEEKDERATAKEKISDAHMIEADVLLRGDNEPIMAHPPETDSDITLHEWLDQVFSSEKGIKLDFKCIEAVLPSLQILAAMKATVKQPIWINADILSGPGGKAKAVDAKEFINSVMSYFPDVTLSLGWTTGWHPGQENQGYSWEMVQDMEKICKVLSQPVTFPVRAALLRQSWPQFQWLLKTSERFSLTVWAGKDDTYPVEDLLFIRDNSEKCRIYYDVFEPQNSDFKCAIEQSRI
;
A
#
# COMPACT_ATOMS: atom_id res chain seq x y z
N MET A 1 -24.08 -20.88 -5.91
CA MET A 1 -22.69 -20.99 -5.40
C MET A 1 -22.10 -19.66 -5.77
N ASP A 2 -22.39 -18.68 -4.94
CA ASP A 2 -22.25 -17.27 -5.31
C ASP A 2 -20.77 -16.90 -5.26
N GLN A 3 -20.30 -16.30 -6.34
CA GLN A 3 -18.93 -15.84 -6.50
C GLN A 3 -18.74 -14.60 -5.61
N LEU A 4 -17.99 -14.74 -4.51
CA LEU A 4 -17.56 -13.60 -3.68
C LEU A 4 -16.65 -12.70 -4.53
N GLN A 5 -17.03 -11.43 -4.71
CA GLN A 5 -16.22 -10.41 -5.38
C GLN A 5 -15.33 -9.74 -4.33
N PHE A 6 -14.02 -9.76 -4.54
CA PHE A 6 -13.04 -9.14 -3.63
C PHE A 6 -12.55 -7.81 -4.22
N SER A 7 -12.57 -6.74 -3.42
CA SER A 7 -11.74 -5.57 -3.73
C SER A 7 -10.31 -5.90 -3.32
N THR A 8 -9.42 -6.11 -4.29
CA THR A 8 -7.98 -6.30 -4.04
C THR A 8 -7.19 -5.35 -4.93
N SER A 9 -6.18 -4.69 -4.36
CA SER A 9 -5.13 -3.99 -5.13
C SER A 9 -3.89 -4.87 -5.23
N LEU A 10 -3.07 -4.61 -6.24
CA LEU A 10 -1.96 -5.47 -6.64
C LEU A 10 -0.69 -4.63 -6.75
N ILE A 11 0.36 -5.02 -6.01
CA ILE A 11 1.65 -4.30 -6.01
C ILE A 11 2.63 -4.97 -6.96
N ASN A 12 3.19 -4.18 -7.88
CA ASN A 12 4.08 -4.61 -8.95
C ASN A 12 5.58 -4.48 -8.62
N ASP A 13 6.39 -5.24 -9.38
CA ASP A 13 7.85 -5.40 -9.25
C ASP A 13 8.61 -4.05 -9.32
N PRO A 14 9.62 -3.82 -8.48
CA PRO A 14 10.60 -2.76 -8.67
C PRO A 14 11.28 -2.70 -10.05
N CYS A 15 11.37 -3.82 -10.78
CA CYS A 15 12.01 -3.87 -12.10
C CYS A 15 11.04 -3.75 -13.29
N GLY A 16 9.73 -3.93 -13.08
CA GLY A 16 8.65 -3.70 -14.06
C GLY A 16 7.96 -4.95 -14.61
N ILE A 17 6.77 -4.71 -15.18
CA ILE A 17 5.67 -5.60 -15.65
C ILE A 17 4.87 -6.18 -14.43
N VAL A 18 3.52 -6.10 -14.26
CA VAL A 18 2.38 -6.60 -15.07
C VAL A 18 0.99 -6.01 -14.63
N GLU A 19 -0.08 -6.37 -15.35
CA GLU A 19 -1.44 -5.82 -15.55
C GLU A 19 -2.58 -6.26 -14.59
N GLU A 20 -3.70 -5.54 -14.75
CA GLU A 20 -5.14 -5.82 -14.46
C GLU A 20 -5.61 -5.73 -13.00
N LYS A 21 -6.36 -4.66 -12.71
CA LYS A 21 -7.29 -4.55 -11.58
C LYS A 21 -8.70 -4.77 -12.12
N ASP A 22 -9.33 -5.89 -11.76
CA ASP A 22 -10.76 -6.10 -11.99
C ASP A 22 -11.47 -6.22 -10.63
N GLU A 23 -12.39 -5.29 -10.36
CA GLU A 23 -13.27 -5.28 -9.18
C GLU A 23 -14.26 -6.47 -9.20
N ARG A 24 -14.15 -7.40 -10.16
CA ARG A 24 -15.02 -8.58 -10.33
C ARG A 24 -14.30 -9.93 -10.43
N ALA A 25 -12.98 -10.01 -10.24
CA ALA A 25 -12.27 -11.28 -10.38
C ALA A 25 -12.51 -12.20 -9.17
N THR A 26 -12.98 -13.42 -9.44
CA THR A 26 -12.94 -14.51 -8.46
C THR A 26 -11.49 -14.90 -8.19
N ALA A 27 -11.17 -15.32 -6.97
CA ALA A 27 -9.84 -15.82 -6.55
C ALA A 27 -9.30 -17.00 -7.39
N LYS A 28 -10.01 -17.45 -8.43
CA LYS A 28 -9.65 -18.54 -9.34
C LYS A 28 -9.43 -18.14 -10.80
N GLU A 29 -9.63 -16.88 -11.19
CA GLU A 29 -9.45 -16.46 -12.59
C GLU A 29 -8.31 -15.45 -12.74
N LYS A 30 -7.32 -15.86 -13.55
CA LYS A 30 -6.07 -15.19 -13.92
C LYS A 30 -5.07 -15.02 -12.76
N ILE A 31 -4.05 -15.89 -12.75
CA ILE A 31 -2.82 -15.66 -11.99
C ILE A 31 -2.18 -14.39 -12.58
N SER A 32 -2.44 -13.22 -11.99
CA SER A 32 -1.70 -12.01 -12.33
C SER A 32 -0.28 -12.08 -11.76
N ASP A 33 0.71 -11.51 -12.45
CA ASP A 33 2.13 -11.48 -12.02
C ASP A 33 2.41 -10.44 -10.92
N ALA A 34 1.36 -9.93 -10.26
CA ALA A 34 1.50 -9.09 -9.09
C ALA A 34 2.11 -9.87 -7.92
N HIS A 35 3.02 -9.21 -7.20
CA HIS A 35 3.77 -9.84 -6.11
C HIS A 35 2.99 -9.85 -4.80
N MET A 36 2.07 -8.90 -4.63
CA MET A 36 1.28 -8.74 -3.41
C MET A 36 -0.21 -8.67 -3.77
N ILE A 37 -1.03 -9.27 -2.92
CA ILE A 37 -2.47 -9.03 -2.83
C ILE A 37 -2.68 -8.10 -1.64
N GLU A 38 -3.26 -6.94 -1.89
CA GLU A 38 -3.63 -5.98 -0.86
C GLU A 38 -5.12 -5.99 -0.59
N ALA A 39 -5.49 -5.72 0.66
CA ALA A 39 -6.86 -5.43 0.99
C ALA A 39 -6.99 -4.50 2.20
N ASP A 40 -8.01 -3.64 2.13
CA ASP A 40 -8.36 -2.69 3.17
C ASP A 40 -9.10 -3.36 4.32
N VAL A 41 -8.74 -3.01 5.56
CA VAL A 41 -9.29 -3.61 6.78
C VAL A 41 -9.96 -2.55 7.63
N LEU A 42 -11.24 -2.79 7.93
CA LEU A 42 -12.06 -2.05 8.89
C LEU A 42 -12.57 -2.99 9.97
N LEU A 43 -13.08 -2.42 11.07
CA LEU A 43 -13.73 -3.17 12.15
C LEU A 43 -15.25 -3.03 12.05
N ARG A 44 -15.97 -4.13 11.87
CA ARG A 44 -17.42 -4.21 12.04
C ARG A 44 -17.74 -4.43 13.51
N GLY A 45 -18.60 -3.57 14.05
CA GLY A 45 -18.97 -3.59 15.45
C GLY A 45 -17.74 -3.47 16.35
N ASP A 46 -17.68 -4.27 17.40
CA ASP A 46 -16.62 -4.16 18.40
C ASP A 46 -15.43 -5.09 18.16
N ASN A 47 -15.53 -6.10 17.28
CA ASN A 47 -14.53 -7.19 17.25
C ASN A 47 -14.36 -7.94 15.92
N GLU A 48 -15.05 -7.58 14.83
CA GLU A 48 -14.97 -8.35 13.57
C GLU A 48 -14.23 -7.58 12.47
N PRO A 49 -12.97 -7.90 12.16
CA PRO A 49 -12.29 -7.33 11.01
C PRO A 49 -12.90 -7.80 9.69
N ILE A 50 -13.16 -6.85 8.80
CA ILE A 50 -13.80 -7.06 7.51
C ILE A 50 -13.03 -6.35 6.40
N MET A 51 -13.19 -6.87 5.17
CA MET A 51 -12.52 -6.33 3.98
C MET A 51 -13.34 -5.21 3.38
N ALA A 52 -13.05 -3.96 3.74
CA ALA A 52 -13.83 -2.80 3.33
C ALA A 52 -12.96 -1.54 3.17
N HIS A 53 -13.28 -0.74 2.15
CA HIS A 53 -12.58 0.51 1.83
C HIS A 53 -13.57 1.67 1.82
N PRO A 54 -13.32 2.77 2.56
CA PRO A 54 -14.20 3.94 2.54
C PRO A 54 -14.43 4.50 1.13
N PRO A 55 -15.66 4.96 0.79
CA PRO A 55 -16.79 5.24 1.69
C PRO A 55 -17.58 4.01 2.16
N GLU A 56 -17.38 2.85 1.56
CA GLU A 56 -17.94 1.59 2.02
C GLU A 56 -17.32 1.22 3.38
N THR A 57 -18.17 1.15 4.41
CA THR A 57 -17.75 0.87 5.79
C THR A 57 -18.14 -0.52 6.25
N ASP A 58 -18.71 -1.33 5.36
CA ASP A 58 -19.16 -2.69 5.63
C ASP A 58 -18.94 -3.61 4.43
N SER A 59 -18.79 -4.92 4.66
CA SER A 59 -18.54 -5.93 3.63
C SER A 59 -18.87 -7.34 4.13
N ASP A 60 -19.52 -8.16 3.30
CA ASP A 60 -19.86 -9.55 3.64
C ASP A 60 -18.65 -10.48 3.80
N ILE A 61 -17.43 -9.96 3.66
CA ILE A 61 -16.18 -10.72 3.66
C ILE A 61 -15.40 -10.38 4.93
N THR A 62 -15.26 -11.35 5.82
CA THR A 62 -14.40 -11.23 7.00
C THR A 62 -12.93 -11.34 6.62
N LEU A 63 -12.05 -10.77 7.44
CA LEU A 63 -10.60 -10.93 7.26
C LEU A 63 -10.19 -12.40 7.30
N HIS A 64 -10.79 -13.20 8.18
CA HIS A 64 -10.46 -14.63 8.27
C HIS A 64 -10.80 -15.38 6.97
N GLU A 65 -12.00 -15.18 6.41
CA GLU A 65 -12.41 -15.81 5.15
C GLU A 65 -11.56 -15.34 3.97
N TRP A 66 -11.15 -14.07 3.97
CA TRP A 66 -10.26 -13.54 2.96
C TRP A 66 -8.87 -14.17 3.06
N LEU A 67 -8.28 -14.22 4.27
CA LEU A 67 -6.98 -14.82 4.53
C LEU A 67 -6.94 -16.32 4.17
N ASP A 68 -7.97 -17.08 4.51
CA ASP A 68 -8.06 -18.52 4.18
C ASP A 68 -8.00 -18.75 2.66
N GLN A 69 -8.57 -17.82 1.88
CA GLN A 69 -8.50 -17.87 0.42
C GLN A 69 -7.14 -17.42 -0.12
N VAL A 70 -6.61 -16.29 0.33
CA VAL A 70 -5.36 -15.75 -0.23
C VAL A 70 -4.10 -16.50 0.20
N PHE A 71 -4.12 -17.18 1.36
CA PHE A 71 -3.00 -18.03 1.78
C PHE A 71 -2.79 -19.26 0.90
N SER A 72 -3.75 -19.60 0.04
CA SER A 72 -3.57 -20.62 -0.99
C SER A 72 -2.79 -20.12 -2.22
N SER A 73 -2.56 -18.81 -2.34
CA SER A 73 -1.79 -18.20 -3.45
C SER A 73 -0.29 -18.18 -3.17
N GLU A 74 0.55 -17.97 -4.18
CA GLU A 74 2.00 -17.76 -4.00
C GLU A 74 2.37 -16.28 -3.76
N LYS A 75 1.39 -15.40 -3.65
CA LYS A 75 1.58 -13.94 -3.55
C LYS A 75 1.74 -13.48 -2.11
N GLY A 76 2.56 -12.46 -1.89
CA GLY A 76 2.59 -11.76 -0.61
C GLY A 76 1.26 -11.06 -0.31
N ILE A 77 1.07 -10.65 0.94
CA ILE A 77 -0.17 -10.07 1.44
C ILE A 77 0.12 -8.71 2.05
N LYS A 78 -0.66 -7.69 1.69
CA LYS A 78 -0.62 -6.38 2.34
C LYS A 78 -1.97 -6.09 2.98
N LEU A 79 -1.99 -5.83 4.28
CA LEU A 79 -3.20 -5.46 5.00
C LEU A 79 -3.18 -3.95 5.27
N ASP A 80 -4.13 -3.22 4.69
CA ASP A 80 -4.24 -1.76 4.84
C ASP A 80 -5.29 -1.38 5.88
N PHE A 81 -4.83 -1.03 7.07
CA PHE A 81 -5.68 -0.67 8.19
C PHE A 81 -6.18 0.77 8.08
N LYS A 82 -7.50 0.93 7.98
CA LYS A 82 -8.16 2.24 7.93
C LYS A 82 -8.51 2.81 9.30
N CYS A 83 -8.46 1.98 10.35
CA CYS A 83 -8.72 2.39 11.72
C CYS A 83 -7.87 1.58 12.72
N ILE A 84 -7.58 2.16 13.89
CA ILE A 84 -6.72 1.53 14.89
C ILE A 84 -7.43 0.36 15.57
N GLU A 85 -8.75 0.44 15.69
CA GLU A 85 -9.61 -0.53 16.34
C GLU A 85 -9.58 -1.89 15.60
N ALA A 86 -9.37 -1.88 14.28
CA ALA A 86 -9.24 -3.11 13.48
C ALA A 86 -7.90 -3.84 13.68
N VAL A 87 -6.86 -3.16 14.19
CA VAL A 87 -5.49 -3.67 14.18
C VAL A 87 -5.34 -4.86 15.10
N LEU A 88 -5.68 -4.72 16.39
CA LEU A 88 -5.47 -5.79 17.36
C LEU A 88 -6.25 -7.07 17.03
N PRO A 89 -7.56 -7.04 16.73
CA PRO A 89 -8.30 -8.24 16.35
C PRO A 89 -7.74 -8.90 15.08
N SER A 90 -7.30 -8.11 14.10
CA SER A 90 -6.71 -8.63 12.86
C SER A 90 -5.36 -9.31 13.09
N LEU A 91 -4.50 -8.73 13.93
CA LEU A 91 -3.22 -9.34 14.29
C LEU A 91 -3.40 -10.66 15.04
N GLN A 92 -4.45 -10.78 15.87
CA GLN A 92 -4.79 -12.03 16.55
C GLN A 92 -5.21 -13.13 15.56
N ILE A 93 -6.06 -12.80 14.58
CA ILE A 93 -6.45 -13.71 13.50
C ILE A 93 -5.20 -14.15 12.71
N LEU A 94 -4.39 -13.18 12.28
CA LEU A 94 -3.17 -13.44 11.51
C LEU A 94 -2.17 -14.32 12.30
N ALA A 95 -2.04 -14.09 13.62
CA ALA A 95 -1.16 -14.88 14.47
C ALA A 95 -1.64 -16.32 14.66
N ALA A 96 -2.97 -16.52 14.79
CA ALA A 96 -3.56 -17.85 14.85
C ALA A 96 -3.35 -18.65 13.55
N MET A 97 -3.29 -17.95 12.42
CA MET A 97 -3.04 -18.55 11.10
C MET A 97 -1.54 -18.62 10.77
N LYS A 98 -0.63 -18.03 11.56
CA LYS A 98 0.79 -17.85 11.20
C LYS A 98 1.51 -19.15 10.81
N ALA A 99 1.14 -20.29 11.40
CA ALA A 99 1.75 -21.59 11.08
C ALA A 99 1.45 -22.06 9.65
N THR A 100 0.39 -21.55 9.01
CA THR A 100 0.01 -21.89 7.63
C THR A 100 0.50 -20.86 6.61
N VAL A 101 0.91 -19.68 7.05
CA VAL A 101 1.39 -18.60 6.15
C VAL A 101 2.85 -18.78 5.79
N LYS A 102 3.14 -18.80 4.49
CA LYS A 102 4.52 -18.87 3.97
C LYS A 102 4.91 -17.63 3.17
N GLN A 103 3.95 -16.79 2.84
CA GLN A 103 4.12 -15.63 1.99
C GLN A 103 4.55 -14.40 2.80
N PRO A 104 5.26 -13.44 2.20
CA PRO A 104 5.57 -12.17 2.85
C PRO A 104 4.29 -11.43 3.25
N ILE A 105 4.26 -10.86 4.45
CA ILE A 105 3.16 -10.00 4.90
C ILE A 105 3.69 -8.58 5.09
N TRP A 106 2.94 -7.62 4.57
CA TRP A 106 3.14 -6.18 4.80
C TRP A 106 1.95 -5.65 5.60
N ILE A 107 2.24 -4.85 6.62
CA ILE A 107 1.21 -4.26 7.47
C ILE A 107 1.20 -2.75 7.23
N ASN A 108 0.11 -2.26 6.66
CA ASN A 108 -0.03 -0.91 6.15
C ASN A 108 -0.98 -0.06 7.01
N ALA A 109 -0.62 1.20 7.23
CA ALA A 109 -1.55 2.23 7.69
C ALA A 109 -1.05 3.64 7.33
N ASP A 110 -2.00 4.56 7.13
CA ASP A 110 -1.72 5.98 7.08
C ASP A 110 -1.62 6.55 8.51
N ILE A 111 -0.39 6.69 9.00
CA ILE A 111 -0.12 7.06 10.41
C ILE A 111 0.15 8.55 10.62
N LEU A 112 0.29 9.32 9.54
CA LEU A 112 0.49 10.77 9.57
C LEU A 112 -0.49 11.48 8.64
N SER A 113 -0.77 12.75 8.90
CA SER A 113 -1.50 13.60 7.94
C SER A 113 -0.57 14.07 6.83
N GLY A 114 -1.02 13.94 5.59
CA GLY A 114 -0.29 14.37 4.39
C GLY A 114 -1.05 15.44 3.59
N PRO A 115 -0.55 15.75 2.39
CA PRO A 115 -1.13 16.81 1.57
C PRO A 115 -2.58 16.52 1.18
N GLY A 116 -3.47 17.49 1.41
CA GLY A 116 -4.89 17.38 1.08
C GLY A 116 -5.67 16.32 1.88
N GLY A 117 -5.02 15.60 2.80
CA GLY A 117 -5.63 14.54 3.60
C GLY A 117 -6.73 15.08 4.53
N LYS A 118 -7.92 14.47 4.44
CA LYS A 118 -9.06 14.79 5.32
C LYS A 118 -9.40 13.66 6.29
N ALA A 119 -8.97 12.44 5.99
CA ALA A 119 -9.14 11.30 6.87
C ALA A 119 -8.29 11.47 8.14
N LYS A 120 -8.82 10.98 9.27
CA LYS A 120 -8.07 10.88 10.51
C LYS A 120 -6.99 9.81 10.32
N ALA A 121 -5.74 10.17 10.59
CA ALA A 121 -4.64 9.21 10.58
C ALA A 121 -4.79 8.19 11.72
N VAL A 122 -4.32 6.97 11.48
CA VAL A 122 -4.21 5.92 12.49
C VAL A 122 -3.16 6.35 13.52
N ASP A 123 -3.38 6.06 14.82
CA ASP A 123 -2.40 6.42 15.85
C ASP A 123 -1.07 5.67 15.62
N ALA A 124 -0.02 6.42 15.28
CA ALA A 124 1.28 5.87 14.91
C ALA A 124 1.88 4.98 16.00
N LYS A 125 1.80 5.41 17.26
CA LYS A 125 2.45 4.72 18.38
C LYS A 125 1.71 3.43 18.71
N GLU A 126 0.38 3.50 18.78
CA GLU A 126 -0.46 2.34 19.05
C GLU A 126 -0.37 1.31 17.92
N PHE A 127 -0.39 1.77 16.67
CA PHE A 127 -0.24 0.90 15.49
C PHE A 127 1.09 0.16 15.52
N ILE A 128 2.21 0.89 15.58
CA ILE A 128 3.55 0.29 15.55
C ILE A 128 3.74 -0.66 16.74
N ASN A 129 3.39 -0.26 17.96
CA ASN A 129 3.55 -1.12 19.13
C ASN A 129 2.72 -2.42 19.03
N SER A 130 1.48 -2.31 18.52
CA SER A 130 0.62 -3.47 18.31
C SER A 130 1.25 -4.42 17.30
N VAL A 131 1.66 -3.93 16.12
CA VAL A 131 2.28 -4.76 15.09
C VAL A 131 3.56 -5.42 15.60
N MET A 132 4.43 -4.66 16.28
CA MET A 132 5.70 -5.19 16.80
C MET A 132 5.53 -6.24 17.88
N SER A 133 4.42 -6.20 18.64
CA SER A 133 4.14 -7.22 19.66
C SER A 133 3.77 -8.60 19.09
N TYR A 134 3.27 -8.66 17.84
CA TYR A 134 2.88 -9.91 17.18
C TYR A 134 3.84 -10.32 16.04
N PHE A 135 4.34 -9.34 15.28
CA PHE A 135 5.15 -9.55 14.07
C PHE A 135 6.37 -8.62 14.05
N PRO A 136 7.38 -8.85 14.90
CA PRO A 136 8.57 -7.99 14.99
C PRO A 136 9.42 -7.99 13.71
N ASP A 137 9.29 -9.00 12.85
CA ASP A 137 10.09 -9.14 11.62
C ASP A 137 9.30 -8.75 10.34
N VAL A 138 8.13 -8.14 10.48
CA VAL A 138 7.27 -7.78 9.33
C VAL A 138 7.78 -6.56 8.58
N THR A 139 7.44 -6.45 7.30
CA THR A 139 7.60 -5.18 6.57
C THR A 139 6.46 -4.23 6.96
N LEU A 140 6.82 -3.03 7.39
CA LEU A 140 5.86 -1.97 7.66
C LEU A 140 5.64 -1.12 6.40
N SER A 141 4.39 -0.78 6.13
CA SER A 141 4.02 0.11 5.03
C SER A 141 3.34 1.36 5.61
N LEU A 142 4.11 2.42 5.84
CA LEU A 142 3.68 3.55 6.66
C LEU A 142 3.43 4.77 5.79
N GLY A 143 2.18 5.19 5.69
CA GLY A 143 1.73 6.22 4.77
C GLY A 143 1.28 7.51 5.44
N TRP A 144 0.78 8.41 4.60
CA TRP A 144 0.11 9.63 5.02
C TRP A 144 -1.31 9.65 4.46
N THR A 145 -2.26 10.14 5.25
CA THR A 145 -3.57 10.45 4.69
C THR A 145 -3.40 11.56 3.65
N THR A 146 -3.90 11.33 2.44
CA THR A 146 -3.74 12.26 1.31
C THR A 146 -5.07 12.56 0.64
N GLY A 147 -5.13 13.69 -0.04
CA GLY A 147 -6.26 14.06 -0.89
C GLY A 147 -5.76 14.58 -2.23
N TRP A 148 -6.53 14.29 -3.27
CA TRP A 148 -6.33 14.85 -4.59
C TRP A 148 -7.67 15.39 -5.11
N HIS A 149 -7.62 16.55 -5.75
CA HIS A 149 -8.80 17.28 -6.20
C HIS A 149 -8.63 17.68 -7.67
N PRO A 150 -9.53 17.21 -8.58
CA PRO A 150 -9.45 17.54 -9.99
C PRO A 150 -9.51 19.05 -10.24
N GLY A 151 -8.67 19.55 -11.14
CA GLY A 151 -8.65 20.96 -11.55
C GLY A 151 -8.18 21.94 -10.46
N GLN A 152 -7.63 21.45 -9.36
CA GLN A 152 -7.04 22.26 -8.29
C GLN A 152 -5.53 22.08 -8.24
N GLU A 153 -4.85 23.06 -7.62
CA GLU A 153 -3.44 22.91 -7.26
C GLU A 153 -3.33 21.91 -6.09
N ASN A 154 -2.81 20.72 -6.38
CA ASN A 154 -2.61 19.68 -5.39
C ASN A 154 -1.20 19.81 -4.82
N GLN A 155 -1.09 20.24 -3.56
CA GLN A 155 0.20 20.42 -2.91
C GLN A 155 0.92 19.08 -2.67
N GLY A 156 2.25 19.14 -2.70
CA GLY A 156 3.12 17.97 -2.49
C GLY A 156 3.43 17.77 -1.01
N TYR A 157 4.14 16.69 -0.72
CA TYR A 157 4.64 16.41 0.62
C TYR A 157 5.67 17.46 1.01
N SER A 158 5.42 18.17 2.11
CA SER A 158 6.36 19.15 2.63
C SER A 158 7.59 18.47 3.24
N TRP A 159 8.68 19.21 3.40
CA TRP A 159 9.86 18.72 4.14
C TRP A 159 9.50 18.28 5.56
N GLU A 160 8.65 19.04 6.24
CA GLU A 160 8.19 18.73 7.60
C GLU A 160 7.46 17.38 7.64
N MET A 161 6.51 17.15 6.73
CA MET A 161 5.76 15.89 6.64
C MET A 161 6.67 14.67 6.48
N VAL A 162 7.69 14.79 5.62
CA VAL A 162 8.62 13.70 5.33
C VAL A 162 9.64 13.49 6.46
N GLN A 163 10.08 14.57 7.10
CA GLN A 163 10.98 14.51 8.26
C GLN A 163 10.29 13.94 9.49
N ASP A 164 8.99 14.18 9.68
CA ASP A 164 8.23 13.60 10.79
C ASP A 164 8.08 12.08 10.64
N MET A 165 7.84 11.59 9.42
CA MET A 165 7.87 10.16 9.13
C MET A 165 9.25 9.55 9.37
N GLU A 166 10.32 10.23 8.96
CA GLU A 166 11.70 9.77 9.21
C GLU A 166 11.98 9.61 10.70
N LYS A 167 11.58 10.59 11.53
CA LYS A 167 11.78 10.55 12.99
C LYS A 167 11.14 9.33 13.63
N ILE A 168 9.95 8.93 13.15
CA ILE A 168 9.25 7.72 13.59
C ILE A 168 10.00 6.48 13.12
N CYS A 169 10.40 6.43 11.84
CA CYS A 169 10.87 5.21 11.21
C CYS A 169 12.35 4.88 11.47
N LYS A 170 13.18 5.88 11.80
CA LYS A 170 14.63 5.67 11.99
C LYS A 170 14.97 4.74 13.15
N VAL A 171 14.12 4.66 14.17
CA VAL A 171 14.32 3.79 15.34
C VAL A 171 13.80 2.37 15.14
N LEU A 172 13.04 2.13 14.07
CA LEU A 172 12.54 0.81 13.71
C LEU A 172 13.67 -0.04 13.16
N SER A 173 13.61 -1.37 13.35
CA SER A 173 14.57 -2.32 12.76
C SER A 173 14.05 -2.96 11.47
N GLN A 174 12.75 -2.86 11.22
CA GLN A 174 12.03 -3.49 10.12
C GLN A 174 12.34 -2.82 8.77
N PRO A 175 12.19 -3.51 7.63
CA PRO A 175 11.99 -2.86 6.36
C PRO A 175 10.75 -1.94 6.43
N VAL A 176 10.86 -0.74 5.86
CA VAL A 176 9.75 0.23 5.82
C VAL A 176 9.55 0.70 4.39
N THR A 177 8.38 0.44 3.83
CA THR A 177 7.96 1.05 2.56
C THR A 177 7.02 2.22 2.84
N PHE A 178 7.11 3.28 2.06
CA PHE A 178 6.28 4.47 2.20
C PHE A 178 5.29 4.55 1.03
N PRO A 179 3.98 4.30 1.25
CA PRO A 179 2.95 4.58 0.27
C PRO A 179 2.91 6.07 -0.08
N VAL A 180 3.19 6.39 -1.34
CA VAL A 180 3.24 7.76 -1.85
C VAL A 180 2.34 7.91 -3.07
N ARG A 181 1.38 8.82 -2.99
CA ARG A 181 0.47 9.11 -4.10
C ARG A 181 1.21 9.64 -5.33
N ALA A 182 1.08 8.97 -6.47
CA ALA A 182 1.77 9.25 -7.73
C ALA A 182 1.62 10.70 -8.18
N ALA A 183 0.39 11.23 -8.14
CA ALA A 183 0.06 12.60 -8.54
C ALA A 183 0.76 13.69 -7.72
N LEU A 184 1.31 13.36 -6.54
CA LEU A 184 1.97 14.32 -5.65
C LEU A 184 3.49 14.09 -5.60
N LEU A 185 3.97 12.96 -6.13
CA LEU A 185 5.32 12.48 -5.90
C LEU A 185 6.37 13.28 -6.68
N ARG A 186 6.09 13.63 -7.94
CA ARG A 186 7.04 14.33 -8.83
C ARG A 186 7.59 15.61 -8.21
N GLN A 187 6.70 16.48 -7.74
CA GLN A 187 7.03 17.75 -7.10
C GLN A 187 7.62 17.60 -5.69
N SER A 188 7.40 16.44 -5.07
CA SER A 188 7.91 16.10 -3.74
C SER A 188 9.18 15.25 -3.79
N TRP A 189 9.75 15.05 -4.98
CA TRP A 189 10.86 14.13 -5.18
C TRP A 189 12.10 14.46 -4.34
N PRO A 190 12.54 15.73 -4.19
CA PRO A 190 13.69 16.03 -3.34
C PRO A 190 13.56 15.51 -1.90
N GLN A 191 12.36 15.56 -1.34
CA GLN A 191 12.03 15.10 0.01
C GLN A 191 12.16 13.56 0.10
N PHE A 192 11.58 12.84 -0.86
CA PHE A 192 11.64 11.38 -0.86
C PHE A 192 13.01 10.83 -1.26
N GLN A 193 13.73 11.50 -2.15
CA GLN A 193 15.11 11.17 -2.45
C GLN A 193 16.00 11.34 -1.22
N TRP A 194 15.77 12.38 -0.40
CA TRP A 194 16.43 12.53 0.89
C TRP A 194 16.05 11.40 1.85
N LEU A 195 14.74 11.09 1.99
CA LEU A 195 14.26 10.02 2.88
C LEU A 195 14.89 8.67 2.54
N LEU A 196 14.94 8.29 1.26
CA LEU A 196 15.57 7.04 0.83
C LEU A 196 17.07 6.98 1.15
N LYS A 197 17.77 8.13 1.25
CA LYS A 197 19.19 8.15 1.60
C LYS A 197 19.45 8.00 3.10
N THR A 198 18.45 8.18 3.96
CA THR A 198 18.65 8.08 5.42
C THR A 198 18.77 6.63 5.91
N SER A 199 18.26 5.66 5.14
CA SER A 199 18.31 4.24 5.50
C SER A 199 18.14 3.36 4.26
N GLU A 200 18.96 2.31 4.15
CA GLU A 200 18.82 1.28 3.11
C GLU A 200 17.55 0.42 3.29
N ARG A 201 16.96 0.41 4.50
CA ARG A 201 15.71 -0.31 4.79
C ARG A 201 14.46 0.36 4.21
N PHE A 202 14.61 1.58 3.70
CA PHE A 202 13.50 2.40 3.24
C PHE A 202 13.22 2.17 1.75
N SER A 203 11.96 2.04 1.39
CA SER A 203 11.47 1.94 0.00
C SER A 203 10.23 2.81 -0.19
N LEU A 204 9.81 3.03 -1.43
CA LEU A 204 8.53 3.69 -1.73
C LEU A 204 7.56 2.70 -2.39
N THR A 205 6.28 2.84 -2.09
CA THR A 205 5.19 2.22 -2.86
C THR A 205 4.41 3.34 -3.54
N VAL A 206 4.62 3.55 -4.83
CA VAL A 206 3.95 4.59 -5.61
C VAL A 206 2.55 4.11 -5.94
N TRP A 207 1.52 4.75 -5.37
CA TRP A 207 0.13 4.36 -5.56
C TRP A 207 -0.70 5.47 -6.21
N ALA A 208 -1.83 5.14 -6.81
CA ALA A 208 -2.76 6.15 -7.34
C ALA A 208 -4.21 5.84 -7.00
N GLY A 209 -5.01 6.87 -6.72
CA GLY A 209 -6.46 6.77 -6.70
C GLY A 209 -7.05 6.61 -8.10
N LYS A 210 -8.27 6.08 -8.19
CA LYS A 210 -8.98 5.84 -9.47
C LYS A 210 -9.16 7.10 -10.31
N ASP A 211 -9.36 8.23 -9.62
CA ASP A 211 -9.60 9.53 -10.26
C ASP A 211 -8.33 10.39 -10.35
N ASP A 212 -7.21 9.96 -9.77
CA ASP A 212 -5.97 10.73 -9.78
C ASP A 212 -5.46 10.88 -11.22
N THR A 213 -5.15 12.12 -11.63
CA THR A 213 -4.50 12.38 -12.92
C THR A 213 -3.02 12.68 -12.70
N TYR A 214 -2.16 11.95 -13.42
CA TYR A 214 -0.71 12.13 -13.37
C TYR A 214 -0.05 11.66 -14.68
N PRO A 215 1.02 12.32 -15.15
CA PRO A 215 1.73 11.93 -16.37
C PRO A 215 2.49 10.61 -16.20
N VAL A 216 2.59 9.82 -17.28
CA VAL A 216 3.47 8.62 -17.31
C VAL A 216 4.94 9.02 -17.15
N GLU A 217 5.30 10.19 -17.68
CA GLU A 217 6.63 10.79 -17.59
C GLU A 217 7.06 11.01 -16.15
N ASP A 218 6.12 11.26 -15.24
CA ASP A 218 6.43 11.41 -13.83
C ASP A 218 6.80 10.06 -13.21
N LEU A 219 6.12 8.97 -13.57
CA LEU A 219 6.50 7.62 -13.13
C LEU A 219 7.88 7.21 -13.67
N LEU A 220 8.16 7.51 -14.95
CA LEU A 220 9.47 7.28 -15.57
C LEU A 220 10.56 8.09 -14.86
N PHE A 221 10.30 9.36 -14.57
CA PHE A 221 11.24 10.19 -13.84
C PHE A 221 11.60 9.56 -12.49
N ILE A 222 10.62 9.09 -11.73
CA ILE A 222 10.86 8.45 -10.43
C ILE A 222 11.71 7.18 -10.61
N ARG A 223 11.37 6.35 -11.59
CA ARG A 223 12.10 5.13 -11.92
C ARG A 223 13.57 5.40 -12.27
N ASP A 224 13.82 6.42 -13.09
CA ASP A 224 15.16 6.73 -13.60
C ASP A 224 16.04 7.44 -12.57
N ASN A 225 15.44 8.05 -11.55
CA ASN A 225 16.15 8.80 -10.52
C ASN A 225 16.28 8.03 -9.19
N SER A 226 15.91 6.75 -9.16
CA SER A 226 15.92 5.91 -7.96
C SER A 226 16.62 4.57 -8.18
N GLU A 227 16.97 3.91 -7.07
CA GLU A 227 17.38 2.51 -7.11
C GLU A 227 16.14 1.66 -7.36
N LYS A 228 16.09 1.01 -8.53
CA LYS A 228 14.90 0.27 -9.01
C LYS A 228 14.34 -0.67 -7.95
N CYS A 229 15.19 -1.46 -7.28
CA CYS A 229 14.82 -2.41 -6.22
C CYS A 229 14.11 -1.80 -4.99
N ARG A 230 14.00 -0.47 -4.90
CA ARG A 230 13.43 0.25 -3.75
C ARG A 230 12.14 1.00 -4.07
N ILE A 231 11.61 0.88 -5.28
CA ILE A 231 10.36 1.54 -5.68
C ILE A 231 9.37 0.50 -6.19
N TYR A 232 8.26 0.32 -5.50
CA TYR A 232 7.13 -0.50 -5.91
C TYR A 232 6.05 0.37 -6.55
N TYR A 233 5.24 -0.20 -7.44
CA TYR A 233 4.16 0.53 -8.12
C TYR A 233 2.82 -0.19 -7.93
N ASP A 234 1.81 0.55 -7.47
CA ASP A 234 0.41 0.15 -7.31
C ASP A 234 -0.47 1.14 -8.09
N VAL A 235 -0.50 0.96 -9.41
CA VAL A 235 -1.16 1.87 -10.35
C VAL A 235 -2.16 1.11 -11.21
N PHE A 236 -3.31 1.73 -11.49
CA PHE A 236 -4.40 1.09 -12.23
C PHE A 236 -4.18 1.10 -13.74
N GLU A 237 -4.86 0.20 -14.44
CA GLU A 237 -5.01 0.29 -15.89
C GLU A 237 -5.91 1.47 -16.27
N PRO A 238 -5.68 2.11 -17.43
CA PRO A 238 -4.67 1.80 -18.45
C PRO A 238 -3.27 2.34 -18.15
N GLN A 239 -3.11 3.17 -17.11
CA GLN A 239 -1.87 3.89 -16.81
C GLN A 239 -0.67 2.94 -16.62
N ASN A 240 -0.91 1.79 -15.99
CA ASN A 240 0.12 0.77 -15.79
C ASN A 240 0.64 0.20 -17.12
N SER A 241 -0.23 -0.07 -18.09
CA SER A 241 0.17 -0.48 -19.44
C SER A 241 0.94 0.61 -20.17
N ASP A 242 0.48 1.86 -20.09
CA ASP A 242 1.18 2.99 -20.71
C ASP A 242 2.58 3.18 -20.11
N PHE A 243 2.70 3.03 -18.79
CA PHE A 243 3.99 3.09 -18.09
C PHE A 243 4.95 1.99 -18.56
N LYS A 244 4.49 0.74 -18.69
CA LYS A 244 5.31 -0.36 -19.23
C LYS A 244 5.77 -0.08 -20.65
N CYS A 245 4.85 0.33 -21.52
CA CYS A 245 5.16 0.68 -22.90
C CYS A 245 6.25 1.75 -22.97
N ALA A 246 6.15 2.78 -22.11
CA ALA A 246 7.15 3.84 -22.07
C ALA A 246 8.52 3.37 -21.51
N ILE A 247 8.56 2.42 -20.57
CA ILE A 247 9.80 1.78 -20.09
C ILE A 247 10.49 1.01 -21.22
N GLU A 248 9.73 0.32 -22.07
CA GLU A 248 10.29 -0.45 -23.19
C GLU A 248 10.88 0.48 -24.27
N GLN A 249 10.19 1.57 -24.57
CA GLN A 249 10.63 2.56 -25.55
C GLN A 249 11.90 3.32 -25.11
N SER A 250 12.08 3.53 -23.80
CA SER A 250 13.27 4.20 -23.24
C SER A 250 14.51 3.29 -23.15
N ARG A 251 14.41 2.01 -23.52
CA ARG A 251 15.55 1.08 -23.63
C ARG A 251 16.19 1.06 -25.03
N ILE A 252 15.59 1.73 -26.01
CA ILE A 252 16.08 1.85 -27.41
C ILE A 252 16.93 3.11 -27.52
#